data_AF-A0A4Q3E1E3-F1
#
_entry.id   AF-A0A4Q3E1E3-F1
#
_cell.length_a   1.000
_cell.length_b   1.000
_cell.length_c   1.000
_cell.angle_alpha   90.00
_cell.angle_beta   90.00
_cell.angle_gamma   90.00
#
_symmetry.space_group_name_H-M   'P 1'
#
loop_
_entity.id
_entity.type
_entity.pdbx_description
1 polymer ?
#
loop_
_entity_poly.entity_id
_entity_poly.type
_entity_poly.pdbx_seq_one_letter_code
_entity_poly.pdbx_strand_id
1 'polypeptide(L)'
;MLGCIGDNVAINLISDGGTYAWTGPNGFTSTQKSPIIQNATMASAGVYKVVVTSPFGCISTIETKLGIIPRPVVTVGNPNPAVCDGNAVELLATGGVSYKWSPAAGLSDPNIANPIANPTETTLYTVAVSNGTCETLKEVNVIVHNNPKAQVGEDKKILKGNSIMIEGIAEGDDITYFWSPAEGLDDPTKLNPIATPASDMTYTLNVVSNKGCVTATADIFIKVYEKVEVPSSFSPNGDGINDTWSIIAIDTFADPKVKIVNRYGEIVFESSGYKTPWDGKYKSSDVPPGVYYYIINLNTGLKPLSGSLTVIR
;
A
#
# COMPACT_ATOMS: atom_id res chain seq x y z
N MET A 1 -46.33 7.32 24.36
CA MET A 1 -44.96 6.77 24.24
C MET A 1 -44.93 5.75 23.12
N LEU A 2 -43.83 5.62 22.39
CA LEU A 2 -43.61 4.54 21.41
C LEU A 2 -42.45 3.65 21.87
N GLY A 3 -42.53 2.36 21.58
CA GLY A 3 -41.48 1.39 21.78
C GLY A 3 -41.36 0.44 20.59
N CYS A 4 -40.25 -0.28 20.50
CA CYS A 4 -39.99 -1.22 19.42
C CYS A 4 -40.29 -2.65 19.84
N ILE A 5 -40.69 -3.48 18.87
CA ILE A 5 -40.79 -4.92 19.10
C ILE A 5 -39.44 -5.46 19.60
N GLY A 6 -39.48 -6.25 20.66
CA GLY A 6 -38.33 -6.88 21.31
C GLY A 6 -37.65 -6.02 22.38
N ASP A 7 -38.00 -4.74 22.51
CA ASP A 7 -37.37 -3.86 23.51
C ASP A 7 -38.00 -4.01 24.90
N ASN A 8 -37.21 -3.66 25.90
CA ASN A 8 -37.70 -3.46 27.26
C ASN A 8 -38.22 -2.02 27.39
N VAL A 9 -39.53 -1.84 27.57
CA VAL A 9 -40.17 -0.53 27.63
C VAL A 9 -40.53 -0.19 29.08
N ALA A 10 -39.89 0.85 29.63
CA ALA A 10 -40.22 1.35 30.97
C ALA A 10 -41.39 2.35 30.92
N ILE A 11 -42.42 2.10 31.72
CA ILE A 11 -43.50 3.06 31.94
C ILE A 11 -43.16 3.86 33.20
N ASN A 12 -42.61 5.05 33.01
CA ASN A 12 -42.16 5.88 34.12
C ASN A 12 -43.33 6.63 34.77
N LEU A 13 -43.43 6.51 36.10
CA LEU A 13 -44.38 7.26 36.92
C LEU A 13 -43.64 8.12 37.94
N ILE A 14 -44.00 9.40 37.98
CA ILE A 14 -43.55 10.34 38.99
C ILE A 14 -44.65 10.46 40.05
N SER A 15 -44.34 10.10 41.28
CA SER A 15 -45.26 10.12 42.43
C SER A 15 -44.47 10.26 43.74
N ASP A 16 -45.07 10.89 44.74
CA ASP A 16 -44.47 11.17 46.06
C ASP A 16 -44.59 10.00 47.06
N GLY A 17 -44.99 8.81 46.57
CA GLY A 17 -45.15 7.60 47.36
C GLY A 17 -46.58 7.05 47.33
N GLY A 18 -46.75 5.85 47.89
CA GLY A 18 -48.01 5.11 47.87
C GLY A 18 -47.85 3.69 47.30
N THR A 19 -48.96 2.96 47.20
CA THR A 19 -49.03 1.67 46.52
C THR A 19 -49.52 1.87 45.09
N TYR A 20 -49.04 1.03 44.18
CA TYR A 20 -49.34 1.11 42.75
C TYR A 20 -50.08 -0.14 42.30
N ALA A 21 -51.11 0.04 41.48
CA ALA A 21 -51.78 -1.06 40.80
C ALA A 21 -51.92 -0.72 39.32
N TRP A 22 -51.02 -1.27 38.52
CA TRP A 22 -51.04 -1.16 37.07
C TRP A 22 -51.96 -2.20 36.46
N THR A 23 -52.70 -1.79 35.44
CA THR A 23 -53.43 -2.66 34.51
C THR A 23 -53.13 -2.22 33.08
N GLY A 24 -53.11 -3.15 32.13
CA GLY A 24 -52.83 -2.82 30.75
C GLY A 24 -53.18 -3.94 29.76
N PRO A 25 -52.81 -3.74 28.48
CA PRO A 25 -52.99 -4.72 27.42
C PRO A 25 -52.38 -6.08 27.74
N ASN A 26 -52.87 -7.13 27.09
CA ASN A 26 -52.37 -8.50 27.24
C ASN A 26 -52.36 -9.00 28.70
N GLY A 27 -53.34 -8.57 29.51
CA GLY A 27 -53.46 -8.96 30.91
C GLY A 27 -52.35 -8.40 31.81
N PHE A 28 -51.63 -7.37 31.37
CA PHE A 28 -50.53 -6.79 32.12
C PHE A 28 -51.00 -6.25 33.48
N THR A 29 -50.28 -6.66 34.54
CA THR A 29 -50.44 -6.09 35.88
C THR A 29 -49.07 -5.87 36.53
N SER A 30 -48.97 -4.86 37.40
CA SER A 30 -47.74 -4.61 38.17
C SER A 30 -48.02 -3.77 39.41
N THR A 31 -47.19 -3.92 40.43
CA THR A 31 -47.20 -3.11 41.65
C THR A 31 -45.97 -2.21 41.80
N GLN A 32 -45.08 -2.22 40.80
CA GLN A 32 -43.90 -1.36 40.78
C GLN A 32 -44.30 0.09 40.48
N LYS A 33 -43.54 1.06 41.03
CA LYS A 33 -43.72 2.47 40.72
C LYS A 33 -43.63 2.73 39.21
N SER A 34 -42.53 2.28 38.60
CA SER A 34 -42.28 2.37 37.16
C SER A 34 -41.99 0.98 36.59
N PRO A 35 -43.01 0.26 36.07
CA PRO A 35 -42.80 -1.10 35.60
C PRO A 35 -42.11 -1.14 34.23
N ILE A 36 -41.43 -2.25 33.96
CA ILE A 36 -40.77 -2.52 32.68
C ILE A 36 -41.51 -3.66 31.97
N ILE A 37 -41.97 -3.40 30.75
CA ILE A 37 -42.49 -4.42 29.84
C ILE A 37 -41.28 -5.04 29.16
N GLN A 38 -40.99 -6.31 29.47
CA GLN A 38 -39.88 -7.01 28.84
C GLN A 38 -40.27 -7.54 27.47
N ASN A 39 -39.35 -7.47 26.50
CA ASN A 39 -39.52 -7.99 25.15
C ASN A 39 -40.88 -7.62 24.53
N ALA A 40 -41.16 -6.32 24.41
CA ALA A 40 -42.46 -5.81 23.98
C ALA A 40 -42.90 -6.41 22.63
N THR A 41 -44.18 -6.74 22.52
CA THR A 41 -44.78 -7.27 21.28
C THR A 41 -45.88 -6.33 20.80
N MET A 42 -46.43 -6.56 19.60
CA MET A 42 -47.59 -5.79 19.13
C MET A 42 -48.79 -5.87 20.08
N ALA A 43 -48.95 -6.98 20.83
CA ALA A 43 -50.01 -7.15 21.82
C ALA A 43 -49.78 -6.32 23.09
N SER A 44 -48.56 -5.83 23.33
CA SER A 44 -48.23 -4.92 24.42
C SER A 44 -48.67 -3.47 24.14
N ALA A 45 -49.10 -3.15 22.91
CA ALA A 45 -49.59 -1.81 22.59
C ALA A 45 -51.00 -1.57 23.16
N GLY A 46 -51.22 -0.38 23.74
CA GLY A 46 -52.52 0.05 24.24
C GLY A 46 -52.43 1.03 25.41
N VAL A 47 -53.50 1.12 26.19
CA VAL A 47 -53.60 2.05 27.33
C VAL A 47 -53.23 1.34 28.62
N TYR A 48 -52.23 1.88 29.33
CA TYR A 48 -51.81 1.44 30.65
C TYR A 48 -52.36 2.39 31.70
N LYS A 49 -53.02 1.82 32.69
CA LYS A 49 -53.69 2.55 33.77
C LYS A 49 -53.05 2.20 35.10
N VAL A 50 -52.69 3.21 35.87
CA VAL A 50 -52.23 3.04 37.25
C VAL A 50 -53.22 3.66 38.22
N VAL A 51 -53.56 2.90 39.24
CA VAL A 51 -54.22 3.41 40.44
C VAL A 51 -53.15 3.57 41.51
N VAL A 52 -53.01 4.80 42.02
CA VAL A 52 -52.07 5.15 43.08
C VAL A 52 -52.86 5.42 44.36
N THR A 53 -52.54 4.69 45.42
CA THR A 53 -53.16 4.88 46.73
C THR A 53 -52.13 5.44 47.71
N SER A 54 -52.39 6.63 48.24
CA SER A 54 -51.51 7.28 49.22
C SER A 54 -51.55 6.53 50.57
N PRO A 55 -50.54 6.72 51.44
CA PRO A 55 -50.57 6.18 52.80
C PRO A 55 -51.77 6.64 53.64
N PHE A 56 -52.40 7.76 53.26
CA PHE A 56 -53.59 8.33 53.91
C PHE A 56 -54.90 7.90 53.24
N GLY A 57 -54.87 6.98 52.26
CA GLY A 57 -56.05 6.42 51.61
C GLY A 57 -56.59 7.21 50.42
N CYS A 58 -55.93 8.29 49.99
CA CYS A 58 -56.33 9.02 48.78
C CYS A 58 -56.00 8.20 47.53
N ILE A 59 -56.95 8.09 46.60
CA ILE A 59 -56.80 7.34 45.35
C ILE A 59 -56.70 8.31 44.18
N SER A 60 -55.68 8.16 43.35
CA SER A 60 -55.54 8.85 42.07
C SER A 60 -55.40 7.83 40.95
N THR A 61 -55.89 8.17 39.76
CA THR A 61 -55.85 7.30 38.59
C THR A 61 -55.25 8.06 37.42
N ILE A 62 -54.23 7.48 36.79
CA ILE A 62 -53.53 8.07 35.66
C ILE A 62 -53.43 7.02 34.55
N GLU A 63 -53.54 7.46 33.30
CA GLU A 63 -53.45 6.61 32.13
C GLU A 63 -52.38 7.13 31.17
N THR A 64 -51.71 6.21 30.48
CA THR A 64 -50.74 6.52 29.43
C THR A 64 -50.89 5.54 28.27
N LYS A 65 -50.68 6.01 27.04
CA LYS A 65 -50.75 5.18 25.83
C LYS A 65 -49.36 4.76 25.39
N LEU A 66 -49.16 3.45 25.25
CA LEU A 66 -47.98 2.84 24.65
C LEU A 66 -48.32 2.32 23.26
N GLY A 67 -47.62 2.82 22.24
CA GLY A 67 -47.61 2.18 20.92
C GLY A 67 -46.38 1.32 20.75
N ILE A 68 -46.52 0.14 20.14
CA ILE A 68 -45.41 -0.72 19.74
C ILE A 68 -45.40 -0.78 18.22
N ILE A 69 -44.23 -0.56 17.61
CA ILE A 69 -44.05 -0.63 16.16
C ILE A 69 -42.96 -1.63 15.78
N PRO A 70 -43.04 -2.25 14.59
CA PRO A 70 -41.98 -3.13 14.11
C PRO A 70 -40.71 -2.36 13.80
N ARG A 71 -39.58 -3.07 13.89
CA ARG A 71 -38.28 -2.58 13.40
C ARG A 71 -38.28 -2.50 11.87
N PRO A 72 -37.53 -1.57 11.27
CA PRO A 72 -37.42 -1.48 9.81
C PRO A 72 -36.81 -2.76 9.23
N VAL A 73 -37.31 -3.20 8.06
CA VAL A 73 -36.72 -4.31 7.32
C VAL A 73 -35.62 -3.76 6.43
N VAL A 74 -34.36 -3.96 6.86
CA VAL A 74 -33.19 -3.38 6.21
C VAL A 74 -32.57 -4.33 5.20
N THR A 75 -32.29 -3.80 4.01
CA THR A 75 -31.54 -4.49 2.96
C THR A 75 -30.31 -3.65 2.62
N VAL A 76 -29.17 -4.33 2.47
CA VAL A 76 -27.94 -3.75 1.91
C VAL A 76 -27.71 -4.35 0.53
N GLY A 77 -27.06 -3.61 -0.36
CA GLY A 77 -26.74 -4.06 -1.72
C GLY A 77 -25.76 -5.24 -1.74
N ASN A 78 -24.49 -4.98 -2.05
CA ASN A 78 -23.43 -5.98 -1.88
C ASN A 78 -22.92 -5.93 -0.42
N PRO A 79 -22.97 -7.03 0.35
CA PRO A 79 -22.42 -7.05 1.70
C PRO A 79 -20.88 -7.11 1.74
N ASN A 80 -20.22 -7.49 0.63
CA ASN A 80 -18.76 -7.58 0.53
C ASN A 80 -18.26 -6.99 -0.80
N PRO A 81 -18.43 -5.68 -1.06
CA PRO A 81 -17.83 -5.06 -2.24
C PRO A 81 -16.30 -5.09 -2.12
N ALA A 82 -15.62 -5.45 -3.21
CA ALA A 82 -14.17 -5.43 -3.30
C ALA A 82 -13.73 -4.32 -4.26
N VAL A 83 -12.75 -3.53 -3.83
CA VAL A 83 -12.15 -2.44 -4.59
C VAL A 83 -10.63 -2.50 -4.48
N CYS A 84 -9.95 -1.90 -5.45
CA CYS A 84 -8.51 -1.66 -5.36
C CYS A 84 -8.24 -0.40 -4.54
N ASP A 85 -7.09 -0.33 -3.88
CA ASP A 85 -6.67 0.87 -3.16
C ASP A 85 -6.77 2.13 -4.05
N GLY A 86 -7.31 3.20 -3.48
CA GLY A 86 -7.66 4.45 -4.16
C GLY A 86 -8.99 4.46 -4.92
N ASN A 87 -9.63 3.31 -5.17
CA ASN A 87 -10.93 3.25 -5.84
C ASN A 87 -12.10 3.34 -4.86
N ALA A 88 -13.18 3.98 -5.30
CA ALA A 88 -14.39 4.13 -4.51
C ALA A 88 -15.49 3.13 -4.92
N VAL A 89 -16.39 2.83 -3.99
CA VAL A 89 -17.61 2.04 -4.22
C VAL A 89 -18.81 2.72 -3.57
N GLU A 90 -19.96 2.71 -4.24
CA GLU A 90 -21.23 3.14 -3.65
C GLU A 90 -21.77 2.04 -2.74
N LEU A 91 -22.01 2.36 -1.47
CA LEU A 91 -22.75 1.50 -0.55
C LEU A 91 -24.24 1.73 -0.75
N LEU A 92 -25.06 0.71 -0.53
CA LEU A 92 -26.50 0.80 -0.72
C LEU A 92 -27.20 0.26 0.53
N ALA A 93 -28.10 1.06 1.11
CA ALA A 93 -28.98 0.64 2.19
C ALA A 93 -30.41 1.13 1.99
N THR A 94 -31.40 0.26 2.19
CA THR A 94 -32.83 0.57 2.07
C THR A 94 -33.63 0.08 3.27
N GLY A 95 -34.84 0.59 3.47
CA GLY A 95 -35.79 0.07 4.47
C GLY A 95 -36.13 1.00 5.63
N GLY A 96 -35.63 2.25 5.61
CA GLY A 96 -35.93 3.26 6.62
C GLY A 96 -36.07 4.67 6.05
N VAL A 97 -36.19 5.65 6.94
CA VAL A 97 -36.30 7.08 6.64
C VAL A 97 -35.03 7.86 7.00
N SER A 98 -34.16 7.30 7.84
CA SER A 98 -32.85 7.87 8.16
C SER A 98 -31.80 6.78 8.33
N TYR A 99 -30.55 7.19 8.09
CA TYR A 99 -29.40 6.30 7.95
C TYR A 99 -28.23 6.89 8.72
N LYS A 100 -27.43 6.03 9.34
CA LYS A 100 -26.19 6.43 9.99
C LYS A 100 -25.15 5.31 9.87
N TRP A 101 -24.12 5.56 9.10
CA TRP A 101 -23.00 4.66 8.89
C TRP A 101 -21.88 4.92 9.91
N SER A 102 -21.20 3.86 10.32
CA SER A 102 -20.02 3.90 11.18
C SER A 102 -19.04 2.80 10.76
N PRO A 103 -17.72 3.05 10.71
CA PRO A 103 -17.07 4.34 10.92
C PRO A 103 -17.45 5.35 9.83
N ALA A 104 -17.31 6.65 10.12
CA ALA A 104 -17.53 7.70 9.12
C ALA A 104 -16.32 7.91 8.19
N ALA A 105 -15.14 7.44 8.61
CA ALA A 105 -13.91 7.56 7.84
C ALA A 105 -14.04 6.87 6.48
N GLY A 106 -13.57 7.53 5.42
CA GLY A 106 -13.66 7.03 4.04
C GLY A 106 -15.05 7.11 3.42
N LEU A 107 -16.08 7.64 4.09
CA LEU A 107 -17.41 7.86 3.50
C LEU A 107 -17.61 9.30 3.02
N SER A 108 -18.33 9.47 1.92
CA SER A 108 -18.71 10.79 1.40
C SER A 108 -19.66 11.54 2.34
N ASP A 109 -20.65 10.84 2.91
CA ASP A 109 -21.53 11.34 3.96
C ASP A 109 -22.09 10.15 4.77
N PRO A 110 -21.78 10.00 6.07
CA PRO A 110 -22.26 8.86 6.85
C PRO A 110 -23.78 8.91 7.15
N ASN A 111 -24.51 9.98 6.82
CA ASN A 111 -25.93 10.13 7.21
C ASN A 111 -26.92 9.91 6.05
N ILE A 112 -26.45 9.48 4.88
CA ILE A 112 -27.30 9.18 3.72
C ILE A 112 -27.45 7.67 3.50
N ALA A 113 -28.46 7.29 2.73
CA ALA A 113 -28.73 5.89 2.40
C ALA A 113 -27.57 5.24 1.62
N ASN A 114 -27.03 6.00 0.65
CA ASN A 114 -26.07 5.50 -0.32
C ASN A 114 -24.79 6.36 -0.34
N PRO A 115 -23.91 6.24 0.66
CA PRO A 115 -22.63 6.93 0.63
C PRO A 115 -21.67 6.29 -0.38
N ILE A 116 -20.77 7.11 -0.93
CA ILE A 116 -19.59 6.62 -1.63
C ILE A 116 -18.53 6.32 -0.57
N ALA A 117 -18.03 5.08 -0.54
CA ALA A 117 -16.96 4.62 0.33
C ALA A 117 -15.63 4.52 -0.44
N ASN A 118 -14.57 5.09 0.12
CA ASN A 118 -13.18 5.00 -0.33
C ASN A 118 -12.27 4.85 0.91
N PRO A 119 -12.32 3.70 1.61
CA PRO A 119 -11.37 3.41 2.69
C PRO A 119 -10.01 3.02 2.12
N THR A 120 -8.93 3.30 2.86
CA THR A 120 -7.55 2.92 2.51
C THR A 120 -7.20 1.49 2.91
N GLU A 121 -7.98 0.89 3.81
CA GLU A 121 -7.82 -0.49 4.26
C GLU A 121 -9.20 -1.17 4.30
N THR A 122 -9.20 -2.51 4.31
CA THR A 122 -10.45 -3.28 4.44
C THR A 122 -11.20 -2.84 5.69
N THR A 123 -12.43 -2.35 5.49
CA THR A 123 -13.21 -1.67 6.54
C THR A 123 -14.60 -2.26 6.65
N LEU A 124 -14.97 -2.67 7.86
CA LEU A 124 -16.32 -3.07 8.22
C LEU A 124 -17.17 -1.84 8.55
N TYR A 125 -18.11 -1.52 7.68
CA TYR A 125 -19.10 -0.48 7.92
C TYR A 125 -20.39 -1.07 8.48
N THR A 126 -20.92 -0.47 9.54
CA THR A 126 -22.24 -0.75 10.10
C THR A 126 -23.19 0.41 9.77
N VAL A 127 -24.33 0.12 9.18
CA VAL A 127 -25.42 1.08 8.97
C VAL A 127 -26.52 0.87 10.01
N ALA A 128 -26.85 1.93 10.73
CA ALA A 128 -28.07 2.04 11.51
C ALA A 128 -29.17 2.68 10.66
N VAL A 129 -30.24 1.93 10.42
CA VAL A 129 -31.39 2.39 9.63
C VAL A 129 -32.59 2.54 10.56
N SER A 130 -33.20 3.72 10.56
CA SER A 130 -34.34 4.05 11.42
C SER A 130 -35.60 4.25 10.60
N ASN A 131 -36.75 3.86 11.16
CA ASN A 131 -38.07 4.28 10.66
C ASN A 131 -38.61 5.53 11.43
N GLY A 132 -37.75 6.25 12.15
CA GLY A 132 -38.09 7.42 12.95
C GLY A 132 -38.34 7.10 14.43
N THR A 133 -38.38 5.83 14.82
CA THR A 133 -38.49 5.40 16.23
C THR A 133 -37.65 4.17 16.50
N CYS A 134 -37.69 3.19 15.61
CA CYS A 134 -36.97 1.94 15.75
C CYS A 134 -35.83 1.84 14.76
N GLU A 135 -34.71 1.29 15.23
CA GLU A 135 -33.49 1.13 14.43
C GLU A 135 -33.23 -0.33 14.08
N THR A 136 -32.46 -0.59 13.04
CA THR A 136 -31.90 -1.92 12.74
C THR A 136 -30.52 -1.74 12.16
N LEU A 137 -29.60 -2.59 12.60
CA LEU A 137 -28.22 -2.57 12.16
C LEU A 137 -27.99 -3.59 11.05
N LYS A 138 -27.18 -3.21 10.06
CA LYS A 138 -26.62 -4.10 9.05
C LYS A 138 -25.15 -3.78 8.83
N GLU A 139 -24.41 -4.78 8.35
CA GLU A 139 -22.98 -4.67 8.11
C GLU A 139 -22.68 -4.82 6.61
N VAL A 140 -21.69 -4.07 6.15
CA VAL A 140 -21.09 -4.15 4.83
C VAL A 140 -19.57 -4.11 5.00
N ASN A 141 -18.87 -5.15 4.57
CA ASN A 141 -17.43 -5.25 4.66
C ASN A 141 -16.79 -4.84 3.33
N VAL A 142 -16.28 -3.62 3.25
CA VAL A 142 -15.60 -3.12 2.04
C VAL A 142 -14.18 -3.66 2.04
N ILE A 143 -13.88 -4.56 1.10
CA ILE A 143 -12.58 -5.21 0.96
C ILE A 143 -11.71 -4.33 0.06
N VAL A 144 -10.55 -3.92 0.57
CA VAL A 144 -9.55 -3.15 -0.18
C VAL A 144 -8.39 -4.07 -0.56
N HIS A 145 -8.11 -4.17 -1.85
CA HIS A 145 -6.95 -4.87 -2.39
C HIS A 145 -5.80 -3.89 -2.65
N ASN A 146 -4.66 -4.13 -2.02
CA ASN A 146 -3.47 -3.31 -2.21
C ASN A 146 -3.00 -3.40 -3.67
N ASN A 147 -2.75 -2.25 -4.27
CA ASN A 147 -2.23 -2.17 -5.63
C ASN A 147 -0.84 -2.81 -5.71
N PRO A 148 -0.51 -3.49 -6.83
CA PRO A 148 0.84 -3.97 -7.06
C PRO A 148 1.88 -2.85 -7.04
N LYS A 149 3.08 -3.17 -6.59
CA LYS A 149 4.24 -2.28 -6.65
C LYS A 149 5.45 -3.06 -7.14
N ALA A 150 6.12 -2.51 -8.15
CA ALA A 150 7.33 -3.05 -8.75
C ALA A 150 8.49 -2.11 -8.45
N GLN A 151 9.62 -2.65 -8.00
CA GLN A 151 10.87 -1.89 -7.90
C GLN A 151 12.02 -2.75 -8.38
N VAL A 152 13.04 -2.10 -8.93
CA VAL A 152 14.28 -2.73 -9.37
C VAL A 152 15.45 -1.87 -8.94
N GLY A 153 16.63 -2.47 -8.82
CA GLY A 153 17.85 -1.74 -8.48
C GLY A 153 18.36 -0.84 -9.61
N GLU A 154 19.47 -0.14 -9.34
CA GLU A 154 20.18 0.69 -10.31
C GLU A 154 20.63 -0.09 -11.55
N ASP A 155 20.75 0.64 -12.67
CA ASP A 155 21.29 0.15 -13.93
C ASP A 155 22.63 -0.57 -13.76
N LYS A 156 22.84 -1.60 -14.57
CA LYS A 156 24.02 -2.47 -14.48
C LYS A 156 24.85 -2.40 -15.74
N LYS A 157 26.12 -2.78 -15.58
CA LYS A 157 27.08 -2.89 -16.66
C LYS A 157 27.78 -4.24 -16.58
N ILE A 158 27.88 -4.94 -17.70
CA ILE A 158 28.54 -6.23 -17.80
C ILE A 158 29.40 -6.31 -19.07
N LEU A 159 30.34 -7.25 -19.07
CA LEU A 159 31.00 -7.67 -20.30
C LEU A 159 30.17 -8.76 -20.99
N LYS A 160 30.21 -8.78 -22.32
CA LYS A 160 29.53 -9.78 -23.13
C LYS A 160 29.95 -11.19 -22.73
N GLY A 161 28.96 -12.06 -22.55
CA GLY A 161 29.15 -13.44 -22.09
C GLY A 161 29.20 -13.59 -20.57
N ASN A 162 29.28 -12.50 -19.80
CA ASN A 162 29.10 -12.55 -18.35
C ASN A 162 27.62 -12.46 -17.97
N SER A 163 27.30 -12.96 -16.78
CA SER A 163 25.97 -12.93 -16.21
C SER A 163 25.91 -12.04 -14.97
N ILE A 164 24.75 -11.46 -14.69
CA ILE A 164 24.48 -10.68 -13.48
C ILE A 164 23.10 -11.02 -12.92
N MET A 165 22.95 -11.03 -11.59
CA MET A 165 21.62 -11.14 -10.97
C MET A 165 20.92 -9.78 -11.03
N ILE A 166 19.67 -9.78 -11.47
CA ILE A 166 18.77 -8.63 -11.34
C ILE A 166 17.97 -8.83 -10.05
N GLU A 167 17.89 -7.79 -9.22
CA GLU A 167 17.11 -7.80 -7.98
C GLU A 167 15.80 -7.04 -8.20
N GLY A 168 14.68 -7.74 -8.05
CA GLY A 168 13.34 -7.20 -8.14
C GLY A 168 12.64 -7.19 -6.78
N ILE A 169 11.76 -6.22 -6.57
CA ILE A 169 10.83 -6.16 -5.45
C ILE A 169 9.41 -6.14 -6.02
N ALA A 170 8.57 -7.05 -5.56
CA ALA A 170 7.16 -7.14 -5.92
C ALA A 170 6.30 -7.18 -4.65
N GLU A 171 5.43 -6.19 -4.49
CA GLU A 171 4.50 -6.05 -3.37
C GLU A 171 3.07 -5.93 -3.89
N GLY A 172 2.07 -6.21 -3.06
CA GLY A 172 0.64 -6.15 -3.38
C GLY A 172 -0.12 -7.40 -2.96
N ASP A 173 -1.45 -7.35 -2.99
CA ASP A 173 -2.29 -8.48 -2.61
C ASP A 173 -2.52 -9.43 -3.79
N ASP A 174 -2.22 -10.72 -3.60
CA ASP A 174 -2.44 -11.78 -4.60
C ASP A 174 -1.94 -11.40 -6.01
N ILE A 175 -0.62 -11.35 -6.13
CA ILE A 175 0.09 -10.89 -7.33
C ILE A 175 0.74 -12.04 -8.09
N THR A 176 0.92 -11.84 -9.39
CA THR A 176 1.88 -12.58 -10.22
C THR A 176 2.92 -11.61 -10.77
N TYR A 177 4.10 -12.11 -11.10
CA TYR A 177 5.15 -11.29 -11.68
C TYR A 177 5.93 -12.04 -12.76
N PHE A 178 6.48 -11.29 -13.70
CA PHE A 178 7.37 -11.80 -14.74
C PHE A 178 8.21 -10.68 -15.35
N TRP A 179 9.34 -11.05 -15.93
CA TRP A 179 10.26 -10.17 -16.65
C TRP A 179 10.04 -10.21 -18.15
N SER A 180 10.24 -9.07 -18.80
CA SER A 180 10.18 -8.89 -20.25
C SER A 180 11.30 -7.97 -20.72
N PRO A 181 12.02 -8.26 -21.83
CA PRO A 181 11.95 -9.50 -22.59
C PRO A 181 12.53 -10.69 -21.81
N ALA A 182 12.20 -11.91 -22.22
CA ALA A 182 12.77 -13.12 -21.62
C ALA A 182 14.18 -13.45 -22.14
N GLU A 183 14.61 -12.81 -23.23
CA GLU A 183 15.89 -13.08 -23.88
C GLU A 183 17.06 -12.81 -22.92
N GLY A 184 17.97 -13.77 -22.81
CA GLY A 184 19.13 -13.67 -21.93
C GLY A 184 18.83 -13.86 -20.44
N LEU A 185 17.58 -14.08 -20.02
CA LEU A 185 17.26 -14.45 -18.63
C LEU A 185 17.32 -15.97 -18.44
N ASP A 186 17.77 -16.43 -17.27
CA ASP A 186 17.73 -17.85 -16.91
C ASP A 186 16.29 -18.36 -16.74
N ASP A 187 15.44 -17.54 -16.11
CA ASP A 187 14.02 -17.79 -15.93
C ASP A 187 13.27 -16.45 -15.77
N PRO A 188 12.47 -16.03 -16.76
CA PRO A 188 11.74 -14.76 -16.70
C PRO A 188 10.64 -14.73 -15.62
N THR A 189 10.33 -15.85 -14.97
CA THR A 189 9.30 -15.92 -13.91
C THR A 189 9.88 -15.86 -12.49
N LYS A 190 11.22 -15.83 -12.34
CA LYS A 190 11.86 -15.58 -11.04
C LYS A 190 11.82 -14.08 -10.71
N LEU A 191 11.65 -13.74 -9.43
CA LEU A 191 11.73 -12.36 -8.99
C LEU A 191 13.15 -11.81 -9.17
N ASN A 192 14.15 -12.65 -8.89
CA ASN A 192 15.57 -12.33 -9.02
C ASN A 192 16.26 -13.24 -10.05
N PRO A 193 16.05 -13.01 -11.36
CA PRO A 193 16.65 -13.82 -12.42
C PRO A 193 18.13 -13.48 -12.60
N ILE A 194 18.85 -14.41 -13.22
CA ILE A 194 20.20 -14.20 -13.73
C ILE A 194 20.09 -13.78 -15.20
N ALA A 195 20.60 -12.59 -15.53
CA ALA A 195 20.62 -12.02 -16.85
C ALA A 195 22.00 -12.14 -17.52
N THR A 196 22.01 -12.59 -18.77
CA THR A 196 23.18 -12.74 -19.66
C THR A 196 22.83 -12.19 -21.06
N PRO A 197 22.43 -10.90 -21.19
CA PRO A 197 22.05 -10.33 -22.48
C PRO A 197 23.25 -10.26 -23.44
N ALA A 198 23.00 -10.47 -24.74
CA ALA A 198 24.04 -10.47 -25.78
C ALA A 198 24.45 -9.06 -26.24
N SER A 199 23.60 -8.07 -26.00
CA SER A 199 23.77 -6.65 -26.30
C SER A 199 23.06 -5.82 -25.23
N ASP A 200 23.21 -4.49 -25.27
CA ASP A 200 22.44 -3.58 -24.43
C ASP A 200 20.95 -3.98 -24.38
N MET A 201 20.41 -4.11 -23.18
CA MET A 201 19.06 -4.62 -22.97
C MET A 201 18.40 -3.90 -21.79
N THR A 202 17.13 -3.53 -21.96
CA THR A 202 16.27 -3.09 -20.86
C THR A 202 15.34 -4.23 -20.49
N TYR A 203 15.34 -4.61 -19.21
CA TYR A 203 14.39 -5.57 -18.66
C TYR A 203 13.34 -4.84 -17.82
N THR A 204 12.08 -5.19 -18.02
CA THR A 204 10.92 -4.69 -17.30
C THR A 204 10.37 -5.78 -16.40
N LEU A 205 10.35 -5.53 -15.09
CA LEU A 205 9.59 -6.33 -14.13
C LEU A 205 8.12 -5.92 -14.23
N ASN A 206 7.25 -6.87 -14.56
CA ASN A 206 5.80 -6.69 -14.59
C ASN A 206 5.21 -7.35 -13.33
N VAL A 207 4.46 -6.61 -12.52
CA VAL A 207 3.75 -7.12 -11.34
C VAL A 207 2.25 -6.92 -11.55
N VAL A 208 1.52 -8.01 -11.74
CA VAL A 208 0.12 -8.06 -12.14
C VAL A 208 -0.75 -8.47 -10.96
N SER A 209 -1.83 -7.73 -10.72
CA SER A 209 -2.83 -8.11 -9.71
C SER A 209 -3.74 -9.22 -10.23
N ASN A 210 -3.85 -10.34 -9.49
CA ASN A 210 -4.85 -11.38 -9.76
C ASN A 210 -6.26 -10.97 -9.25
N LYS A 211 -6.37 -9.84 -8.54
CA LYS A 211 -7.65 -9.26 -8.06
C LYS A 211 -8.27 -8.26 -9.04
N GLY A 212 -7.66 -8.06 -10.21
CA GLY A 212 -8.17 -7.13 -11.23
C GLY A 212 -7.84 -5.66 -10.97
N CYS A 213 -6.86 -5.38 -10.10
CA CYS A 213 -6.30 -4.05 -9.92
C CYS A 213 -5.35 -3.68 -11.06
N VAL A 214 -4.52 -2.67 -10.83
CA VAL A 214 -3.52 -2.22 -11.81
C VAL A 214 -2.39 -3.23 -11.99
N THR A 215 -1.58 -3.01 -13.02
CA THR A 215 -0.26 -3.64 -13.18
C THR A 215 0.80 -2.58 -12.90
N ALA A 216 1.79 -2.91 -12.09
CA ALA A 216 2.96 -2.07 -11.85
C ALA A 216 4.15 -2.58 -12.65
N THR A 217 4.98 -1.66 -13.13
CA THR A 217 6.19 -1.99 -13.89
C THR A 217 7.41 -1.24 -13.36
N ALA A 218 8.59 -1.84 -13.50
CA ALA A 218 9.86 -1.20 -13.18
C ALA A 218 10.95 -1.69 -14.14
N ASP A 219 11.78 -0.76 -14.63
CA ASP A 219 12.77 -1.01 -15.68
C ASP A 219 14.19 -0.95 -15.13
N ILE A 220 15.04 -1.86 -15.60
CA ILE A 220 16.48 -1.85 -15.36
C ILE A 220 17.22 -1.97 -16.70
N PHE A 221 18.17 -1.07 -16.93
CA PHE A 221 19.01 -1.12 -18.11
C PHE A 221 20.32 -1.87 -17.81
N ILE A 222 20.68 -2.79 -18.70
CA ILE A 222 21.95 -3.51 -18.66
C ILE A 222 22.77 -3.12 -19.88
N LYS A 223 23.83 -2.36 -19.64
CA LYS A 223 24.86 -2.03 -20.64
C LYS A 223 25.77 -3.24 -20.85
N VAL A 224 25.94 -3.68 -22.09
CA VAL A 224 26.82 -4.80 -22.45
C VAL A 224 28.01 -4.30 -23.26
N TYR A 225 29.20 -4.43 -22.68
CA TYR A 225 30.44 -4.09 -23.35
C TYR A 225 31.03 -5.34 -24.03
N GLU A 226 31.45 -5.21 -25.29
CA GLU A 226 32.10 -6.31 -26.03
C GLU A 226 33.45 -6.70 -25.41
N LYS A 227 34.22 -5.71 -24.94
CA LYS A 227 35.53 -5.87 -24.31
C LYS A 227 35.89 -4.62 -23.50
N VAL A 228 36.92 -4.74 -22.66
CA VAL A 228 37.58 -3.57 -22.07
C VAL A 228 38.34 -2.84 -23.16
N GLU A 229 38.05 -1.55 -23.35
CA GLU A 229 38.77 -0.71 -24.32
C GLU A 229 39.69 0.25 -23.58
N VAL A 230 40.98 0.12 -23.86
CA VAL A 230 42.03 0.91 -23.25
C VAL A 230 42.58 1.88 -24.31
N PRO A 231 42.26 3.18 -24.25
CA PRO A 231 42.78 4.14 -25.20
C PRO A 231 44.30 4.20 -25.15
N SER A 232 44.96 4.24 -26.30
CA SER A 232 46.43 4.36 -26.38
C SER A 232 46.94 5.79 -26.24
N SER A 233 46.04 6.77 -26.15
CA SER A 233 46.36 8.18 -26.02
C SER A 233 45.23 8.98 -25.39
N PHE A 234 45.56 10.11 -24.77
CA PHE A 234 44.60 11.14 -24.33
C PHE A 234 45.29 12.52 -24.32
N SER A 235 44.49 13.59 -24.25
CA SER A 235 44.95 14.97 -24.37
C SER A 235 44.54 15.82 -23.16
N PRO A 236 45.26 15.76 -22.04
CA PRO A 236 44.97 16.58 -20.85
C PRO A 236 45.38 18.03 -21.06
N ASN A 237 44.60 18.77 -21.87
CA ASN A 237 44.84 20.16 -22.26
C ASN A 237 43.79 21.15 -21.70
N GLY A 238 42.74 20.64 -21.04
CA GLY A 238 41.68 21.40 -20.40
C GLY A 238 40.57 21.88 -21.34
N ASP A 239 40.45 21.30 -22.54
CA ASP A 239 39.42 21.68 -23.51
C ASP A 239 38.07 20.94 -23.32
N GLY A 240 38.00 20.04 -22.33
CA GLY A 240 36.85 19.21 -22.00
C GLY A 240 36.79 17.90 -22.79
N ILE A 241 37.71 17.64 -23.72
CA ILE A 241 37.72 16.49 -24.62
C ILE A 241 38.96 15.63 -24.34
N ASN A 242 38.73 14.39 -23.89
CA ASN A 242 39.80 13.44 -23.55
C ASN A 242 40.82 14.01 -22.55
N ASP A 243 40.38 14.90 -21.65
CA ASP A 243 41.21 15.49 -20.60
C ASP A 243 41.65 14.49 -19.54
N THR A 244 40.96 13.35 -19.49
CA THR A 244 41.30 12.23 -18.63
C THR A 244 41.37 10.95 -19.43
N TRP A 245 42.22 10.04 -18.98
CA TRP A 245 42.36 8.74 -19.60
C TRP A 245 41.25 7.79 -19.15
N SER A 246 40.09 7.87 -19.80
CA SER A 246 38.95 7.02 -19.47
C SER A 246 39.07 5.63 -20.08
N ILE A 247 38.98 4.57 -19.26
CA ILE A 247 39.02 3.17 -19.72
C ILE A 247 37.59 2.64 -19.77
N ILE A 248 37.14 2.22 -20.94
CA ILE A 248 35.76 1.77 -21.15
C ILE A 248 35.59 0.36 -20.59
N ALA A 249 34.46 0.13 -19.91
CA ALA A 249 34.09 -1.14 -19.26
C ALA A 249 34.96 -1.56 -18.08
N ILE A 250 35.92 -0.74 -17.63
CA ILE A 250 36.74 -1.08 -16.46
C ILE A 250 35.91 -1.13 -15.17
N ASP A 251 34.81 -0.38 -15.12
CA ASP A 251 33.89 -0.30 -14.00
C ASP A 251 32.95 -1.51 -13.87
N THR A 252 32.98 -2.45 -14.84
CA THR A 252 32.31 -3.76 -14.69
C THR A 252 33.05 -4.69 -13.73
N PHE A 253 34.24 -4.31 -13.26
CA PHE A 253 35.06 -5.08 -12.33
C PHE A 253 35.04 -4.44 -10.95
N ALA A 254 34.95 -5.27 -9.90
CA ALA A 254 34.76 -4.79 -8.53
C ALA A 254 35.93 -3.95 -7.99
N ASP A 255 37.18 -4.32 -8.30
CA ASP A 255 38.37 -3.63 -7.80
C ASP A 255 39.56 -3.70 -8.79
N PRO A 256 39.45 -3.18 -10.02
CA PRO A 256 40.56 -3.18 -10.97
C PRO A 256 41.72 -2.32 -10.44
N LYS A 257 42.95 -2.79 -10.58
CA LYS A 257 44.16 -2.01 -10.25
C LYS A 257 44.77 -1.43 -11.51
N VAL A 258 44.96 -0.12 -11.55
CA VAL A 258 45.57 0.59 -12.69
C VAL A 258 46.89 1.20 -12.24
N LYS A 259 47.94 0.96 -13.02
CA LYS A 259 49.27 1.51 -12.80
C LYS A 259 49.80 2.11 -14.08
N ILE A 260 50.43 3.27 -13.99
CA ILE A 260 51.08 3.96 -15.10
C ILE A 260 52.51 4.26 -14.68
N VAL A 261 53.46 3.90 -15.53
CA VAL A 261 54.89 4.14 -15.32
C VAL A 261 55.49 4.98 -16.44
N ASN A 262 56.47 5.81 -16.11
CA ASN A 262 57.24 6.55 -17.09
C ASN A 262 58.35 5.68 -17.72
N ARG A 263 59.11 6.24 -18.66
CA ARG A 263 60.21 5.56 -19.37
C ARG A 263 61.35 5.06 -18.46
N TYR A 264 61.43 5.54 -17.23
CA TYR A 264 62.44 5.16 -16.24
C TYR A 264 61.93 4.08 -15.26
N GLY A 265 60.69 3.62 -15.43
CA GLY A 265 60.05 2.64 -14.54
C GLY A 265 59.46 3.25 -13.26
N GLU A 266 59.47 4.57 -13.11
CA GLU A 266 58.82 5.25 -11.98
C GLU A 266 57.31 5.24 -12.14
N ILE A 267 56.59 4.87 -11.08
CA ILE A 267 55.13 4.91 -11.02
C ILE A 267 54.67 6.37 -10.93
N VAL A 268 53.95 6.82 -11.96
CA VAL A 268 53.38 8.17 -12.05
C VAL A 268 51.89 8.21 -11.73
N PHE A 269 51.22 7.06 -11.76
CA PHE A 269 49.83 6.91 -11.31
C PHE A 269 49.60 5.48 -10.84
N GLU A 270 48.86 5.31 -9.74
CA GLU A 270 48.38 4.01 -9.27
C GLU A 270 47.01 4.19 -8.62
N SER A 271 46.09 3.26 -8.89
CA SER A 271 44.77 3.23 -8.27
C SER A 271 44.33 1.80 -7.97
N SER A 272 43.61 1.64 -6.85
CA SER A 272 42.74 0.48 -6.57
C SER A 272 41.30 0.91 -6.83
N GLY A 273 40.63 0.23 -7.75
CA GLY A 273 39.48 0.76 -8.47
C GLY A 273 39.90 1.79 -9.54
N TYR A 274 38.93 2.21 -10.37
CA TYR A 274 39.15 3.22 -11.40
C TYR A 274 37.94 4.16 -11.54
N LYS A 275 37.46 4.68 -10.41
CA LYS A 275 36.32 5.62 -10.39
C LYS A 275 36.68 7.01 -10.90
N THR A 276 37.92 7.44 -10.66
CA THR A 276 38.46 8.72 -11.12
C THR A 276 39.53 8.43 -12.16
N PRO A 277 39.26 8.67 -13.45
CA PRO A 277 40.23 8.53 -14.52
C PRO A 277 41.46 9.42 -14.30
N TRP A 278 42.63 8.98 -14.80
CA TRP A 278 43.87 9.75 -14.64
C TRP A 278 43.85 11.01 -15.51
N ASP A 279 44.20 12.15 -14.93
CA ASP A 279 44.17 13.48 -15.56
C ASP A 279 45.52 13.91 -16.15
N GLY A 280 46.49 13.01 -16.22
CA GLY A 280 47.84 13.34 -16.72
C GLY A 280 48.71 14.10 -15.72
N LYS A 281 48.38 14.09 -14.44
CA LYS A 281 49.21 14.71 -13.39
C LYS A 281 49.96 13.68 -12.54
N TYR A 282 51.14 14.08 -12.08
CA TYR A 282 51.95 13.40 -11.08
C TYR A 282 52.44 14.42 -10.06
N LYS A 283 52.22 14.16 -8.77
CA LYS A 283 52.56 15.10 -7.67
C LYS A 283 52.01 16.52 -7.94
N SER A 284 50.74 16.59 -8.37
CA SER A 284 50.02 17.81 -8.73
C SER A 284 50.57 18.62 -9.92
N SER A 285 51.59 18.09 -10.61
CA SER A 285 52.17 18.72 -11.80
C SER A 285 51.87 17.90 -13.04
N ASP A 286 51.75 18.59 -14.17
CA ASP A 286 51.59 17.98 -15.48
C ASP A 286 52.77 17.06 -15.84
N VAL A 287 52.48 15.80 -16.18
CA VAL A 287 53.55 14.92 -16.68
C VAL A 287 53.97 15.35 -18.09
N PRO A 288 55.25 15.27 -18.49
CA PRO A 288 55.67 15.68 -19.83
C PRO A 288 54.94 14.92 -20.94
N PRO A 289 54.64 15.55 -22.09
CA PRO A 289 54.15 14.85 -23.27
C PRO A 289 55.11 13.70 -23.66
N GLY A 290 54.55 12.56 -24.03
CA GLY A 290 55.35 11.40 -24.38
C GLY A 290 54.68 10.07 -24.08
N VAL A 291 55.45 8.99 -24.24
CA VAL A 291 54.97 7.62 -24.04
C VAL A 291 55.20 7.17 -22.60
N TYR A 292 54.12 6.72 -21.99
CA TYR A 292 54.03 6.06 -20.70
C TYR A 292 53.61 4.59 -20.94
N TYR A 293 53.75 3.75 -19.91
CA TYR A 293 53.30 2.36 -19.98
C TYR A 293 52.26 2.11 -18.91
N TYR A 294 51.14 1.48 -19.29
CA TYR A 294 50.11 1.08 -18.34
C TYR A 294 50.15 -0.40 -18.04
N ILE A 295 49.71 -0.75 -16.83
CA ILE A 295 49.44 -2.10 -16.38
C ILE A 295 48.09 -2.06 -15.67
N ILE A 296 47.12 -2.82 -16.17
CA ILE A 296 45.77 -2.92 -15.61
C ILE A 296 45.54 -4.37 -15.19
N ASN A 297 45.38 -4.59 -13.89
CA ASN A 297 44.96 -5.87 -13.35
C ASN A 297 43.46 -5.81 -13.02
N LEU A 298 42.65 -6.59 -13.73
CA LEU A 298 41.19 -6.62 -13.54
C LEU A 298 40.77 -7.46 -12.32
N ASN A 299 41.73 -8.00 -11.56
CA ASN A 299 41.53 -8.87 -10.40
C ASN A 299 40.68 -10.12 -10.70
N THR A 300 40.74 -10.61 -11.93
CA THR A 300 40.06 -11.84 -12.37
C THR A 300 40.96 -13.08 -12.35
N GLY A 301 42.22 -12.94 -11.94
CA GLY A 301 43.25 -13.99 -12.09
C GLY A 301 43.79 -14.13 -13.52
N LEU A 302 43.25 -13.39 -14.49
CA LEU A 302 43.77 -13.31 -15.84
C LEU A 302 45.05 -12.46 -15.91
N LYS A 303 45.80 -12.63 -17.00
CA LYS A 303 47.00 -11.82 -17.26
C LYS A 303 46.62 -10.32 -17.30
N PRO A 304 47.38 -9.44 -16.64
CA PRO A 304 47.15 -8.01 -16.70
C PRO A 304 47.18 -7.48 -18.15
N LEU A 305 46.31 -6.52 -18.45
CA LEU A 305 46.38 -5.77 -19.69
C LEU A 305 47.54 -4.78 -19.59
N SER A 306 48.35 -4.67 -20.63
CA SER A 306 49.45 -3.70 -20.67
C SER A 306 49.66 -3.17 -22.07
N GLY A 307 50.25 -1.97 -22.16
CA GLY A 307 50.48 -1.28 -23.41
C GLY A 307 51.09 0.09 -23.20
N SER A 308 51.31 0.79 -24.30
CA SER A 308 51.76 2.19 -24.31
C SER A 308 50.58 3.14 -24.19
N LEU A 309 50.76 4.21 -23.41
CA LEU A 309 49.84 5.34 -23.28
C LEU A 309 50.57 6.62 -23.67
N THR A 310 50.10 7.31 -24.71
CA THR A 310 50.69 8.56 -25.17
C THR A 310 49.94 9.75 -24.57
N VAL A 311 50.64 10.59 -23.82
CA VAL A 311 50.13 11.89 -23.35
C VAL A 311 50.42 12.93 -24.42
N ILE A 312 49.37 13.55 -24.95
CA ILE A 312 49.42 14.60 -25.98
C ILE A 312 49.03 15.93 -25.32
N ARG A 313 49.72 17.02 -25.65
CA ARG A 313 49.30 18.39 -25.27
C ARG A 313 49.52 19.33 -26.44
#